data_AF-A0A2E1VTG3-F1
#
_entry.id   AF-A0A2E1VTG3-F1
#
_cell.length_a   1.000
_cell.length_b   1.000
_cell.length_c   1.000
_cell.angle_alpha   90.00
_cell.angle_beta   90.00
_cell.angle_gamma   90.00
#
_symmetry.space_group_name_H-M   'P 1'
#
loop_
_entity.id
_entity.type
_entity.pdbx_description
1 polymer ?
#
loop_
_entity_poly.entity_id
_entity_poly.type
_entity_poly.pdbx_seq_one_letter_code
_entity_poly.pdbx_strand_id
1 'polypeptide(L)'
;MKLALHLLGALCVTAALVRLAFFPAPAAPVDELAPLWGPEAETQESVLNAVERSAVLQEELHRAFPPGGGLVRNQFGDASQAAAPAFAGFPALHAPQDLRASAQEGGVRLSWRAHPQNPVEGLVYRVERWNAAGELEADWVQEGLERLDLLPCEGIPYAYRVAAQLSRELELGGETQELIRRSPSARTSVRLERRTSWEARESADGRLLLTLKRPGSPDEGPFEAIPGQALGGSGWIVESWTKGETEVQHLARTPRFDELGRRIVIDGRPASRVREEPRMRAFVTLSLLDPCGYPLRENLFLGEEAPR
;
A
#
# COMPACT_ATOMS: atom_id res chain seq x y z
N MET A 1 -52.64 -46.11 59.89
CA MET A 1 -51.95 -47.30 60.48
C MET A 1 -52.23 -48.48 59.58
N LYS A 2 -51.17 -49.19 59.10
CA LYS A 2 -51.20 -50.26 58.08
C LYS A 2 -51.49 -49.70 56.68
N LEU A 3 -50.58 -49.68 55.72
CA LEU A 3 -49.77 -50.74 55.10
C LEU A 3 -50.64 -51.82 54.45
N ALA A 4 -50.40 -51.98 53.14
CA ALA A 4 -50.83 -53.03 52.22
C ALA A 4 -52.26 -52.95 51.66
N LEU A 5 -52.38 -52.82 50.34
CA LEU A 5 -53.06 -53.86 49.58
C LEU A 5 -52.61 -53.89 48.11
N HIS A 6 -52.25 -55.10 47.70
CA HIS A 6 -51.77 -55.52 46.39
C HIS A 6 -52.80 -55.32 45.28
N LEU A 7 -52.36 -55.12 44.03
CA LEU A 7 -52.28 -56.16 42.98
C LEU A 7 -52.06 -55.56 41.58
N LEU A 8 -51.18 -56.24 40.84
CA LEU A 8 -50.99 -56.37 39.39
C LEU A 8 -51.82 -55.51 38.41
N GLY A 9 -51.14 -54.97 37.39
CA GLY A 9 -51.82 -54.58 36.15
C GLY A 9 -50.92 -53.97 35.06
N ALA A 10 -50.49 -54.82 34.13
CA ALA A 10 -50.42 -54.62 32.67
C ALA A 10 -49.52 -53.52 32.02
N LEU A 11 -48.66 -54.04 31.14
CA LEU A 11 -48.12 -53.54 29.86
C LEU A 11 -48.48 -52.13 29.34
N CYS A 12 -47.41 -51.40 28.99
CA CYS A 12 -47.13 -50.66 27.74
C CYS A 12 -48.29 -50.29 26.80
N VAL A 13 -48.50 -48.99 26.55
CA VAL A 13 -48.85 -48.44 25.21
C VAL A 13 -48.30 -47.02 25.05
N THR A 14 -47.82 -46.78 23.84
CA THR A 14 -47.17 -45.63 23.20
C THR A 14 -48.04 -44.41 22.88
N ALA A 15 -47.37 -43.25 22.81
CA ALA A 15 -47.48 -42.17 21.80
C ALA A 15 -48.71 -41.24 21.69
N ALA A 16 -48.38 -39.94 21.81
CA ALA A 16 -48.73 -38.81 20.92
C ALA A 16 -50.03 -37.99 21.08
N LEU A 17 -49.79 -36.66 21.13
CA LEU A 17 -50.48 -35.56 20.41
C LEU A 17 -51.65 -34.78 21.05
N VAL A 18 -51.61 -33.46 20.75
CA VAL A 18 -52.68 -32.41 20.71
C VAL A 18 -52.80 -31.52 21.98
N ARG A 19 -52.24 -30.28 21.96
CA ARG A 19 -52.88 -28.95 21.66
C ARG A 19 -54.02 -28.61 22.67
N LEU A 20 -54.20 -27.41 23.26
CA LEU A 20 -54.00 -26.02 22.83
C LEU A 20 -54.29 -25.05 24.02
N ALA A 21 -53.67 -23.87 23.94
CA ALA A 21 -54.14 -22.52 24.33
C ALA A 21 -54.53 -22.19 25.78
N PHE A 22 -53.75 -21.28 26.37
CA PHE A 22 -54.27 -20.00 26.89
C PHE A 22 -53.20 -18.90 26.69
N PHE A 23 -53.55 -17.87 25.92
CA PHE A 23 -52.91 -16.55 25.92
C PHE A 23 -53.97 -15.54 26.37
N PRO A 24 -53.56 -14.39 26.94
CA PRO A 24 -53.53 -13.17 26.12
C PRO A 24 -52.26 -12.30 26.31
N ALA A 25 -51.99 -11.47 25.30
CA ALA A 25 -50.92 -10.46 25.19
C ALA A 25 -51.40 -9.06 25.67
N PRO A 26 -50.78 -7.90 25.36
CA PRO A 26 -49.38 -7.51 25.02
C PRO A 26 -48.87 -6.21 25.72
N ALA A 27 -47.56 -5.95 25.72
CA ALA A 27 -46.93 -4.62 25.52
C ALA A 27 -45.39 -4.77 25.33
N ALA A 28 -44.84 -4.12 24.29
CA ALA A 28 -43.45 -4.23 23.80
C ALA A 28 -42.53 -3.11 24.39
N PRO A 29 -41.34 -2.80 23.81
CA PRO A 29 -40.06 -3.51 23.94
C PRO A 29 -38.90 -2.57 24.39
N VAL A 30 -37.74 -3.11 24.76
CA VAL A 30 -36.45 -2.40 24.62
C VAL A 30 -35.39 -3.39 24.10
N ASP A 31 -34.89 -3.09 22.91
CA ASP A 31 -33.75 -3.71 22.24
C ASP A 31 -32.45 -3.53 23.04
N GLU A 32 -31.65 -4.59 23.15
CA GLU A 32 -30.19 -4.44 23.11
C GLU A 32 -29.56 -5.70 22.52
N LEU A 33 -29.06 -5.55 21.29
CA LEU A 33 -28.31 -6.54 20.52
C LEU A 33 -26.91 -6.74 21.10
N ALA A 34 -26.57 -7.96 21.49
CA ALA A 34 -25.18 -8.38 21.69
C ALA A 34 -24.63 -8.99 20.38
N PRO A 35 -23.42 -8.62 19.91
CA PRO A 35 -22.84 -9.17 18.69
C PRO A 35 -22.21 -10.55 18.92
N LEU A 36 -22.56 -11.50 18.04
CA LEU A 36 -21.92 -12.80 17.87
C LEU A 36 -20.65 -12.63 17.03
N TRP A 37 -19.47 -12.61 17.66
CA TRP A 37 -18.18 -12.78 16.98
C TRP A 37 -17.53 -14.07 17.50
N GLY A 38 -17.43 -15.08 16.63
CA GLY A 38 -16.54 -16.22 16.77
C GLY A 38 -15.37 -16.09 15.79
N PRO A 39 -14.23 -16.78 16.01
CA PRO A 39 -13.01 -16.58 15.24
C PRO A 39 -13.08 -17.28 13.89
N GLU A 40 -12.93 -16.55 12.79
CA GLU A 40 -12.72 -17.13 11.46
C GLU A 40 -11.25 -17.47 11.26
N ALA A 41 -10.99 -18.75 10.98
CA ALA A 41 -9.68 -19.26 10.60
C ALA A 41 -9.37 -18.85 9.17
N GLU A 42 -8.35 -18.01 8.97
CA GLU A 42 -7.79 -17.70 7.66
C GLU A 42 -7.16 -18.95 7.04
N THR A 43 -7.73 -19.39 5.92
CA THR A 43 -7.25 -20.53 5.12
C THR A 43 -6.49 -20.04 3.89
N GLN A 44 -5.58 -20.87 3.37
CA GLN A 44 -4.66 -20.61 2.24
C GLN A 44 -5.34 -20.08 0.93
N GLU A 45 -6.66 -20.17 0.81
CA GLU A 45 -7.44 -19.55 -0.28
C GLU A 45 -7.37 -18.01 -0.31
N SER A 46 -7.07 -17.36 0.82
CA SER A 46 -6.89 -15.89 0.91
C SER A 46 -5.70 -15.40 0.07
N VAL A 47 -4.57 -16.14 0.11
CA VAL A 47 -3.31 -15.73 -0.53
C VAL A 47 -3.36 -15.94 -2.04
N LEU A 48 -3.97 -17.04 -2.51
CA LEU A 48 -4.16 -17.26 -3.95
C LEU A 48 -5.14 -16.24 -4.56
N ASN A 49 -6.21 -15.88 -3.83
CA ASN A 49 -7.14 -14.83 -4.26
C ASN A 49 -6.48 -13.45 -4.36
N ALA A 50 -5.49 -13.12 -3.52
CA ALA A 50 -4.79 -11.83 -3.58
C ALA A 50 -3.90 -11.70 -4.83
N VAL A 51 -3.20 -12.77 -5.21
CA VAL A 51 -2.34 -12.79 -6.41
C VAL A 51 -3.17 -12.73 -7.68
N GLU A 52 -4.26 -13.49 -7.78
CA GLU A 52 -5.16 -13.46 -8.94
C GLU A 52 -5.87 -12.10 -9.08
N ARG A 53 -6.27 -11.47 -7.96
CA ARG A 53 -6.79 -10.10 -7.97
C ARG A 53 -5.76 -9.09 -8.48
N SER A 54 -4.48 -9.23 -8.14
CA SER A 54 -3.44 -8.32 -8.62
C SER A 54 -3.24 -8.37 -10.14
N ALA A 55 -3.33 -9.57 -10.75
CA ALA A 55 -3.19 -9.74 -12.19
C ALA A 55 -4.40 -9.16 -12.96
N VAL A 56 -5.62 -9.39 -12.45
CA VAL A 56 -6.86 -8.85 -13.03
C VAL A 56 -6.92 -7.31 -12.90
N LEU A 57 -6.52 -6.76 -11.74
CA LEU A 57 -6.47 -5.31 -11.50
C LEU A 57 -5.41 -4.63 -12.38
N GLN A 58 -4.29 -5.29 -12.62
CA GLN A 58 -3.26 -4.80 -13.52
C GLN A 58 -3.78 -4.74 -14.96
N GLU A 59 -4.56 -5.73 -15.41
CA GLU A 59 -5.15 -5.76 -16.76
C GLU A 59 -6.26 -4.72 -16.95
N GLU A 60 -7.10 -4.47 -15.94
CA GLU A 60 -8.09 -3.38 -15.91
C GLU A 60 -7.41 -2.00 -15.97
N LEU A 61 -6.33 -1.80 -15.20
CA LEU A 61 -5.48 -0.60 -15.28
C LEU A 61 -4.85 -0.44 -16.66
N HIS A 62 -4.34 -1.51 -17.26
CA HIS A 62 -3.78 -1.48 -18.63
C HIS A 62 -4.84 -1.13 -19.67
N ARG A 63 -6.10 -1.53 -19.45
CA ARG A 63 -7.23 -1.19 -20.33
C ARG A 63 -7.69 0.26 -20.15
N ALA A 64 -7.67 0.79 -18.93
CA ALA A 64 -8.05 2.18 -18.63
C ALA A 64 -6.90 3.20 -18.85
N PHE A 65 -5.65 2.74 -18.76
CA PHE A 65 -4.40 3.50 -18.81
C PHE A 65 -3.27 2.63 -19.43
N PRO A 66 -3.18 2.52 -20.77
CA PRO A 66 -2.16 1.69 -21.41
C PRO A 66 -0.75 2.16 -21.02
N PRO A 67 0.18 1.25 -20.63
CA PRO A 67 1.51 1.64 -20.20
C PRO A 67 2.31 2.24 -21.36
N GLY A 68 2.68 3.50 -21.23
CA GLY A 68 3.74 4.12 -22.02
C GLY A 68 5.11 3.61 -21.56
N GLY A 69 5.48 2.40 -22.00
CA GLY A 69 6.81 1.84 -21.81
C GLY A 69 7.84 2.43 -22.78
N GLY A 70 8.99 2.82 -22.23
CA GLY A 70 10.26 3.20 -22.87
C GLY A 70 10.40 3.23 -24.40
N LEU A 71 10.81 4.39 -24.90
CA LEU A 71 11.55 4.62 -26.16
C LEU A 71 11.12 3.80 -27.38
N VAL A 72 9.93 4.06 -27.93
CA VAL A 72 9.66 3.93 -29.38
C VAL A 72 8.76 5.07 -29.84
N ARG A 73 9.36 5.95 -30.65
CA ARG A 73 8.81 6.73 -31.78
C ARG A 73 7.27 6.89 -31.85
N ASN A 74 6.82 8.13 -31.63
CA ASN A 74 5.59 8.76 -32.13
C ASN A 74 4.44 7.81 -32.53
N GLN A 75 3.56 7.44 -31.60
CA GLN A 75 2.18 7.03 -31.92
C GLN A 75 1.28 7.06 -30.67
N PHE A 76 0.97 8.28 -30.20
CA PHE A 76 -0.26 8.59 -29.46
C PHE A 76 -0.76 9.97 -29.94
N GLY A 77 -1.30 10.05 -31.15
CA GLY A 77 -2.43 10.97 -31.41
C GLY A 77 -3.68 10.24 -30.90
N ASP A 78 -4.48 10.77 -29.98
CA ASP A 78 -5.45 11.84 -30.25
C ASP A 78 -5.97 12.52 -28.96
N ALA A 79 -5.21 12.54 -27.86
CA ALA A 79 -5.63 13.32 -26.69
C ALA A 79 -5.33 14.83 -26.80
N SER A 80 -4.41 15.22 -27.69
CA SER A 80 -3.91 16.60 -27.80
C SER A 80 -4.83 17.57 -28.55
N GLN A 81 -5.97 17.12 -29.09
CA GLN A 81 -6.91 17.97 -29.84
C GLN A 81 -8.31 18.07 -29.22
N ALA A 82 -8.57 17.38 -28.11
CA ALA A 82 -9.87 17.43 -27.45
C ALA A 82 -10.04 18.75 -26.68
N ALA A 83 -11.14 19.46 -26.94
CA ALA A 83 -11.50 20.70 -26.26
C ALA A 83 -12.92 20.62 -25.71
N ALA A 84 -13.15 21.24 -24.56
CA ALA A 84 -14.49 21.58 -24.13
C ALA A 84 -14.97 22.78 -24.97
N PRO A 85 -16.16 22.74 -25.59
CA PRO A 85 -16.64 23.81 -26.48
C PRO A 85 -17.03 25.07 -25.72
N ALA A 86 -16.75 26.25 -26.27
CA ALA A 86 -17.06 27.55 -25.67
C ALA A 86 -18.56 27.71 -25.31
N PHE A 87 -18.85 28.40 -24.20
CA PHE A 87 -20.23 28.61 -23.73
C PHE A 87 -20.32 29.84 -22.82
N ALA A 88 -21.38 30.65 -22.95
CA ALA A 88 -21.73 31.75 -22.03
C ALA A 88 -20.53 32.61 -21.54
N GLY A 89 -19.70 33.09 -22.46
CA GLY A 89 -18.52 33.91 -22.13
C GLY A 89 -17.28 33.13 -21.68
N PHE A 90 -17.37 31.84 -21.42
CA PHE A 90 -16.20 30.98 -21.18
C PHE A 90 -15.52 30.59 -22.50
N PRO A 91 -14.20 30.80 -22.63
CA PRO A 91 -13.44 30.35 -23.80
C PRO A 91 -13.47 28.82 -23.92
N ALA A 92 -13.12 28.29 -25.09
CA ALA A 92 -12.82 26.87 -25.21
C ALA A 92 -11.67 26.50 -24.26
N LEU A 93 -11.75 25.34 -23.62
CA LEU A 93 -10.69 24.83 -22.74
C LEU A 93 -10.14 23.53 -23.31
N HIS A 94 -8.84 23.54 -23.56
CA HIS A 94 -8.08 22.44 -24.14
C HIS A 94 -7.30 21.70 -23.07
N ALA A 95 -7.13 20.39 -23.28
CA ALA A 95 -6.34 19.56 -22.37
C ALA A 95 -4.88 20.07 -22.27
N PRO A 96 -4.24 19.96 -21.10
CA PRO A 96 -2.80 20.19 -20.96
C PRO A 96 -2.01 19.28 -21.91
N GLN A 97 -0.85 19.76 -22.35
CA GLN A 97 0.03 19.03 -23.27
C GLN A 97 1.21 18.42 -22.54
N ASP A 98 1.83 17.41 -23.14
CA ASP A 98 3.08 16.79 -22.66
C ASP A 98 3.05 16.38 -21.18
N LEU A 99 1.92 15.88 -20.67
CA LEU A 99 1.83 15.38 -19.31
C LEU A 99 2.80 14.21 -19.10
N ARG A 100 3.68 14.34 -18.12
CA ARG A 100 4.69 13.35 -17.74
C ARG A 100 4.62 13.09 -16.25
N ALA A 101 4.74 11.82 -15.89
CA ALA A 101 4.96 11.37 -14.53
C ALA A 101 6.35 10.72 -14.44
N SER A 102 7.20 11.22 -13.56
CA SER A 102 8.53 10.67 -13.30
C SER A 102 8.66 10.29 -11.83
N ALA A 103 9.06 9.05 -11.58
CA ALA A 103 9.44 8.61 -10.24
C ALA A 103 10.65 9.42 -9.75
N GLN A 104 10.59 9.90 -8.52
CA GLN A 104 11.70 10.57 -7.85
C GLN A 104 11.73 10.15 -6.37
N GLU A 105 12.74 10.60 -5.63
CA GLU A 105 12.80 10.33 -4.19
C GLU A 105 11.58 10.91 -3.47
N GLY A 106 10.94 10.10 -2.63
CA GLY A 106 9.74 10.48 -1.89
C GLY A 106 8.42 10.44 -2.65
N GLY A 107 8.39 10.12 -3.96
CA GLY A 107 7.13 9.97 -4.70
C GLY A 107 7.23 10.18 -6.21
N VAL A 108 6.22 10.84 -6.79
CA VAL A 108 6.10 11.07 -8.22
C VAL A 108 6.06 12.57 -8.51
N ARG A 109 6.91 13.03 -9.44
CA ARG A 109 6.82 14.37 -10.01
C ARG A 109 6.00 14.33 -11.28
N LEU A 110 4.93 15.12 -11.29
CA LEU A 110 4.11 15.41 -12.44
C LEU A 110 4.57 16.73 -13.06
N SER A 111 4.63 16.77 -14.38
CA SER A 111 4.87 18.00 -15.15
C SER A 111 4.04 17.99 -16.41
N TRP A 112 3.54 19.15 -16.82
CA TRP A 112 2.79 19.33 -18.05
C TRP A 112 3.02 20.72 -18.64
N ARG A 113 2.49 20.95 -19.83
CA ARG A 113 2.50 22.24 -20.52
C ARG A 113 1.09 22.78 -20.66
N ALA A 114 0.97 24.09 -20.49
CA ALA A 114 -0.26 24.80 -20.82
C ALA A 114 -0.55 24.68 -22.31
N HIS A 115 -1.82 24.50 -22.69
CA HIS A 115 -2.21 24.57 -24.08
C HIS A 115 -2.21 26.05 -24.54
N PRO A 116 -1.60 26.41 -25.68
CA PRO A 116 -1.43 27.80 -26.10
C PRO A 116 -2.76 28.53 -26.42
N GLN A 117 -3.83 27.78 -26.67
CA GLN A 117 -5.19 28.33 -26.91
C GLN A 117 -5.99 28.56 -25.63
N ASN A 118 -5.51 28.10 -24.47
CA ASN A 118 -6.18 28.36 -23.20
C ASN A 118 -5.90 29.80 -22.74
N PRO A 119 -6.83 30.43 -22.01
CA PRO A 119 -6.56 31.72 -21.37
C PRO A 119 -5.45 31.55 -20.33
N VAL A 120 -4.66 32.62 -20.12
CA VAL A 120 -3.62 32.64 -19.08
C VAL A 120 -4.20 33.07 -17.74
N GLU A 121 -5.06 34.09 -17.74
CA GLU A 121 -5.64 34.67 -16.54
C GLU A 121 -6.71 33.75 -15.93
N GLY A 122 -6.61 33.51 -14.62
CA GLY A 122 -7.55 32.69 -13.85
C GLY A 122 -7.51 31.19 -14.16
N LEU A 123 -6.59 30.73 -15.02
CA LEU A 123 -6.46 29.32 -15.35
C LEU A 123 -5.76 28.55 -14.24
N VAL A 124 -6.44 27.55 -13.71
CA VAL A 124 -5.90 26.58 -12.76
C VAL A 124 -5.93 25.18 -13.36
N TYR A 125 -5.25 24.24 -12.75
CA TYR A 125 -5.20 22.84 -13.14
C TYR A 125 -5.75 21.98 -12.02
N ARG A 126 -6.73 21.13 -12.37
CA ARG A 126 -7.19 20.06 -11.49
C ARG A 126 -6.34 18.83 -11.77
N VAL A 127 -5.68 18.32 -10.74
CA VAL A 127 -4.84 17.13 -10.76
C VAL A 127 -5.53 16.06 -9.93
N GLU A 128 -5.76 14.90 -10.52
CA GLU A 128 -6.45 13.79 -9.88
C GLU A 128 -5.55 12.56 -9.89
N ARG A 129 -5.51 11.83 -8.77
CA ARG A 129 -4.90 10.49 -8.67
C ARG A 129 -5.98 9.44 -8.54
N TRP A 130 -5.86 8.38 -9.32
CA TRP A 130 -6.80 7.28 -9.36
C TRP A 130 -6.11 5.97 -8.99
N ASN A 131 -6.78 5.13 -8.21
CA ASN A 131 -6.28 3.82 -7.83
C ASN A 131 -6.53 2.77 -8.92
N ALA A 132 -6.07 1.55 -8.66
CA ALA A 132 -6.25 0.41 -9.55
C ALA A 132 -7.72 0.01 -9.77
N ALA A 133 -8.58 0.26 -8.78
CA ALA A 133 -10.02 0.02 -8.86
C ALA A 133 -10.76 1.12 -9.64
N GLY A 134 -10.06 2.15 -10.11
CA GLY A 134 -10.67 3.28 -10.82
C GLY A 134 -11.42 4.24 -9.89
N GLU A 135 -11.05 4.30 -8.61
CA GLU A 135 -11.57 5.25 -7.63
C GLU A 135 -10.61 6.44 -7.47
N LEU A 136 -11.18 7.61 -7.17
CA LEU A 136 -10.43 8.84 -6.95
C LEU A 136 -9.80 8.82 -5.56
N GLU A 137 -8.48 8.77 -5.48
CA GLU A 137 -7.75 8.79 -4.20
C GLU A 137 -7.38 10.21 -3.75
N ALA A 138 -7.13 11.10 -4.70
CA ALA A 138 -6.71 12.45 -4.40
C ALA A 138 -7.10 13.43 -5.51
N ASP A 139 -7.40 14.66 -5.10
CA ASP A 139 -7.85 15.75 -5.96
C ASP A 139 -7.23 17.06 -5.48
N TRP A 140 -6.60 17.78 -6.40
CA TRP A 140 -5.90 19.02 -6.12
C TRP A 140 -6.19 20.05 -7.20
N VAL A 141 -6.22 21.32 -6.83
CA VAL A 141 -6.35 22.46 -7.76
C VAL A 141 -5.17 23.39 -7.55
N GLN A 142 -4.47 23.75 -8.62
CA GLN A 142 -3.25 24.57 -8.56
C GLN A 142 -3.01 25.37 -9.84
N GLU A 143 -2.34 26.52 -9.75
CA GLU A 143 -1.90 27.31 -10.91
C GLU A 143 -0.62 26.74 -11.56
N GLY A 144 0.24 26.11 -10.76
CA GLY A 144 1.53 25.59 -11.19
C GLY A 144 1.42 24.44 -12.19
N LEU A 145 2.40 24.35 -13.09
CA LEU A 145 2.51 23.32 -14.14
C LEU A 145 3.23 22.03 -13.70
N GLU A 146 3.56 21.95 -12.42
CA GLU A 146 4.25 20.82 -11.83
C GLU A 146 3.64 20.49 -10.47
N ARG A 147 3.67 19.20 -10.11
CA ARG A 147 3.23 18.72 -8.81
C ARG A 147 4.13 17.61 -8.32
N LEU A 148 4.55 17.70 -7.06
CA LEU A 148 5.09 16.56 -6.35
C LEU A 148 3.96 15.88 -5.58
N ASP A 149 3.68 14.63 -5.93
CA ASP A 149 2.80 13.74 -5.19
C ASP A 149 3.64 12.84 -4.29
N LEU A 150 3.51 13.01 -2.97
CA LEU A 150 4.18 12.19 -1.97
C LEU A 150 3.36 10.92 -1.77
N LEU A 151 3.97 9.79 -2.10
CA LEU A 151 3.25 8.51 -2.15
C LEU A 151 3.65 7.63 -0.97
N PRO A 152 2.68 7.03 -0.27
CA PRO A 152 2.98 6.15 0.85
C PRO A 152 3.59 4.81 0.38
N CYS A 153 3.24 4.35 -0.82
CA CYS A 153 3.52 3.00 -1.28
C CYS A 153 4.38 2.95 -2.53
N GLU A 154 5.14 1.86 -2.63
CA GLU A 154 6.03 1.58 -3.75
C GLU A 154 5.72 0.20 -4.31
N GLY A 155 6.08 -0.04 -5.57
CA GLY A 155 5.84 -1.29 -6.28
C GLY A 155 4.50 -1.33 -7.01
N ILE A 156 3.65 -0.32 -6.87
CA ILE A 156 2.32 -0.25 -7.49
C ILE A 156 2.24 0.84 -8.58
N PRO A 157 1.39 0.66 -9.60
CA PRO A 157 1.13 1.68 -10.59
C PRO A 157 0.20 2.77 -10.04
N TYR A 158 0.51 4.01 -10.36
CA TYR A 158 -0.31 5.19 -10.08
C TYR A 158 -0.81 5.80 -11.39
N ALA A 159 -2.09 6.16 -11.42
CA ALA A 159 -2.72 6.80 -12.57
C ALA A 159 -3.08 8.25 -12.25
N TYR A 160 -2.76 9.15 -13.17
CA TYR A 160 -2.96 10.58 -13.01
C TYR A 160 -3.78 11.16 -14.16
N ARG A 161 -4.63 12.12 -13.81
CA ARG A 161 -5.36 12.95 -14.76
C ARG A 161 -5.12 14.42 -14.45
N VAL A 162 -4.89 15.21 -15.49
CA VAL A 162 -4.76 16.67 -15.35
C VAL A 162 -5.69 17.36 -16.33
N ALA A 163 -6.55 18.23 -15.83
CA ALA A 163 -7.45 19.05 -16.63
C ALA A 163 -7.21 20.53 -16.34
N ALA A 164 -7.27 21.36 -17.38
CA ALA A 164 -7.34 22.79 -17.22
C ALA A 164 -8.73 23.18 -16.70
N GLN A 165 -8.79 24.08 -15.73
CA GLN A 165 -10.00 24.51 -15.06
C GLN A 165 -10.05 26.04 -15.00
N LEU A 166 -11.21 26.60 -15.30
CA LEU A 166 -11.50 28.02 -15.17
C LEU A 166 -12.75 28.17 -14.30
N SER A 167 -12.69 29.07 -13.32
CA SER A 167 -13.85 29.47 -12.54
C SER A 167 -14.22 30.91 -12.89
N ARG A 168 -15.52 31.20 -12.98
CA ARG A 168 -16.03 32.58 -13.05
C ARG A 168 -17.30 32.70 -12.26
N GLU A 169 -17.45 33.85 -11.61
CA GLU A 169 -18.71 34.27 -11.02
C GLU A 169 -19.63 34.83 -12.09
N LEU A 170 -20.88 34.39 -12.09
CA LEU A 170 -21.95 34.89 -12.96
C LEU A 170 -23.11 35.35 -12.10
N GLU A 171 -23.58 36.57 -12.34
CA GLU A 171 -24.82 37.06 -11.75
C GLU A 171 -26.01 36.56 -12.58
N LEU A 172 -26.80 35.65 -12.02
CA LEU A 172 -28.01 35.10 -12.61
C LEU A 172 -29.19 35.42 -11.70
N GLY A 173 -30.05 36.34 -12.13
CA GLY A 173 -31.27 36.69 -11.39
C GLY A 173 -31.04 37.41 -10.05
N GLY A 174 -29.89 38.08 -9.88
CA GLY A 174 -29.53 38.78 -8.64
C GLY A 174 -28.77 37.92 -7.62
N GLU A 175 -28.49 36.66 -7.96
CA GLU A 175 -27.60 35.78 -7.19
C GLU A 175 -26.28 35.57 -7.94
N THR A 176 -25.16 35.62 -7.22
CA THR A 176 -23.83 35.29 -7.75
C THR A 176 -23.61 33.78 -7.67
N GLN A 177 -23.40 33.14 -8.81
CA GLN A 177 -23.08 31.71 -8.89
C GLN A 177 -21.67 31.51 -9.45
N GLU A 178 -20.89 30.64 -8.81
CA GLU A 178 -19.59 30.21 -9.33
C GLU A 178 -19.77 29.11 -10.38
N LEU A 179 -19.38 29.38 -11.62
CA LEU A 179 -19.36 28.40 -12.69
C LEU A 179 -17.94 27.89 -12.91
N ILE A 180 -17.74 26.59 -12.65
CA ILE A 180 -16.47 25.91 -12.88
C ILE A 180 -16.55 25.14 -14.20
N ARG A 181 -15.59 25.38 -15.08
CA ARG A 181 -15.45 24.66 -16.35
C ARG A 181 -14.12 23.97 -16.44
N ARG A 182 -14.12 22.77 -17.03
CA ARG A 182 -12.94 21.92 -17.18
C ARG A 182 -12.72 21.53 -18.64
N SER A 183 -11.46 21.41 -19.04
CA SER A 183 -11.07 20.74 -20.29
C SER A 183 -11.23 19.23 -20.18
N PRO A 184 -11.14 18.48 -21.29
CA PRO A 184 -10.75 17.08 -21.25
C PRO A 184 -9.43 16.89 -20.48
N SER A 185 -9.24 15.71 -19.89
CA SER A 185 -8.04 15.42 -19.10
C SER A 185 -6.93 14.83 -19.96
N ALA A 186 -5.72 15.34 -19.79
CA ALA A 186 -4.51 14.60 -20.11
C ALA A 186 -4.33 13.45 -19.09
N ARG A 187 -3.78 12.32 -19.52
CA ARG A 187 -3.63 11.13 -18.69
C ARG A 187 -2.19 10.60 -18.76
N THR A 188 -1.70 10.08 -17.66
CA THR A 188 -0.43 9.35 -17.59
C THR A 188 -0.50 8.33 -16.47
N SER A 189 0.36 7.33 -16.52
CA SER A 189 0.59 6.41 -15.41
C SER A 189 2.09 6.28 -15.16
N VAL A 190 2.46 5.89 -13.95
CA VAL A 190 3.84 5.59 -13.58
C VAL A 190 3.85 4.53 -12.49
N ARG A 191 4.85 3.65 -12.53
CA ARG A 191 5.12 2.72 -11.44
C ARG A 191 6.30 3.27 -10.64
N LEU A 192 6.11 3.41 -9.33
CA LEU A 192 7.21 3.70 -8.42
C LEU A 192 7.85 2.36 -8.06
N GLU A 193 9.12 2.16 -8.39
CA GLU A 193 9.82 0.93 -8.05
C GLU A 193 10.02 0.82 -6.52
N ARG A 194 9.89 -0.40 -5.98
CA ARG A 194 10.12 -0.65 -4.55
C ARG A 194 11.61 -0.55 -4.25
N ARG A 195 11.96 0.45 -3.46
CA ARG A 195 13.32 0.73 -2.98
C ARG A 195 13.40 0.78 -1.47
N THR A 196 12.25 0.77 -0.80
CA THR A 196 12.11 0.59 0.63
C THR A 196 12.74 -0.74 1.03
N SER A 197 13.52 -0.72 2.11
CA SER A 197 14.12 -1.90 2.73
C SER A 197 14.04 -1.79 4.25
N TRP A 198 14.19 -2.91 4.93
CA TRP A 198 14.17 -2.97 6.39
C TRP A 198 15.50 -3.44 6.95
N GLU A 199 15.92 -2.81 8.06
CA GLU A 199 16.99 -3.34 8.90
C GLU A 199 16.40 -3.97 10.15
N ALA A 200 16.84 -5.18 10.49
CA ALA A 200 16.39 -5.92 11.66
C ALA A 200 17.48 -5.98 12.74
N ARG A 201 17.10 -5.69 13.98
CA ARG A 201 17.95 -5.82 15.17
C ARG A 201 17.18 -6.51 16.27
N GLU A 202 17.89 -7.30 17.06
CA GLU A 202 17.32 -7.91 18.26
C GLU A 202 17.73 -7.08 19.47
N SER A 203 16.77 -6.73 20.31
CA SER A 203 17.04 -6.06 21.59
C SER A 203 17.60 -7.05 22.61
N ALA A 204 18.18 -6.54 23.70
CA ALA A 204 18.68 -7.39 24.80
C ALA A 204 17.58 -8.27 25.43
N ASP A 205 16.31 -7.84 25.32
CA ASP A 205 15.15 -8.56 25.84
C ASP A 205 14.56 -9.56 24.82
N GLY A 206 15.22 -9.77 23.68
CA GLY A 206 14.76 -10.68 22.61
C GLY A 206 13.66 -10.12 21.71
N ARG A 207 13.38 -8.81 21.78
CA ARG A 207 12.37 -8.16 20.92
C ARG A 207 12.97 -7.84 19.55
N LEU A 208 12.21 -8.05 18.49
CA LEU A 208 12.59 -7.66 17.13
C LEU A 208 12.31 -6.16 16.94
N LEU A 209 13.37 -5.44 16.57
CA LEU A 209 13.34 -4.02 16.25
C LEU A 209 13.60 -3.83 14.76
N LEU A 210 12.74 -3.08 14.09
CA LEU A 210 12.81 -2.81 12.66
C LEU A 210 13.05 -1.33 12.39
N THR A 211 14.00 -1.03 11.52
CA THR A 211 14.26 0.33 11.01
C THR A 211 13.93 0.38 9.54
N LEU A 212 13.04 1.28 9.15
CA LEU A 212 12.66 1.51 7.76
C LEU A 212 13.72 2.36 7.07
N LYS A 213 14.25 1.84 5.97
CA LYS A 213 15.19 2.54 5.09
C LYS A 213 14.48 2.86 3.78
N ARG A 214 14.21 4.15 3.56
CA ARG A 214 13.65 4.64 2.29
C ARG A 214 14.61 5.67 1.70
N PRO A 215 15.10 5.46 0.47
CA PRO A 215 15.99 6.43 -0.14
C PRO A 215 15.36 7.82 -0.29
N GLY A 216 16.10 8.85 0.11
CA GLY A 216 15.65 10.23 0.12
C GLY A 216 14.79 10.63 1.33
N SER A 217 14.50 9.69 2.23
CA SER A 217 13.86 9.96 3.52
C SER A 217 14.83 9.65 4.67
N PRO A 218 14.70 10.32 5.82
CA PRO A 218 15.33 9.88 7.06
C PRO A 218 14.87 8.45 7.41
N ASP A 219 15.77 7.69 8.01
CA ASP A 219 15.44 6.38 8.54
C ASP A 219 14.35 6.49 9.62
N GLU A 220 13.34 5.62 9.58
CA GLU A 220 12.26 5.61 10.57
C GLU A 220 12.37 4.40 11.51
N GLY A 221 12.16 4.64 12.80
CA GLY A 221 12.31 3.62 13.85
C GLY A 221 13.57 3.85 14.69
N PRO A 222 14.05 2.83 15.41
CA PRO A 222 13.57 1.46 15.42
C PRO A 222 12.16 1.31 16.01
N PHE A 223 11.32 0.49 15.38
CA PHE A 223 9.99 0.11 15.86
C PHE A 223 9.99 -1.32 16.35
N GLU A 224 9.23 -1.63 17.40
CA GLU A 224 9.04 -3.00 17.84
C GLU A 224 8.12 -3.75 16.87
N ALA A 225 8.55 -4.91 16.39
CA ALA A 225 7.80 -5.73 15.44
C ALA A 225 6.83 -6.66 16.16
N ILE A 226 5.65 -6.15 16.49
CA ILE A 226 4.58 -6.92 17.13
C ILE A 226 3.59 -7.36 16.05
N PRO A 227 3.39 -8.68 15.84
CA PRO A 227 2.38 -9.18 14.89
C PRO A 227 0.98 -8.58 15.14
N GLY A 228 0.32 -8.19 14.05
CA GLY A 228 -0.96 -7.49 14.04
C GLY A 228 -0.88 -5.99 14.33
N GLN A 229 0.30 -5.42 14.60
CA GLN A 229 0.44 -3.99 14.92
C GLN A 229 1.15 -3.20 13.81
N ALA A 230 0.81 -1.91 13.77
CA ALA A 230 1.48 -0.96 12.89
C ALA A 230 2.88 -0.60 13.43
N LEU A 231 3.85 -0.45 12.52
CA LEU A 231 5.21 -0.01 12.81
C LEU A 231 5.25 1.51 12.94
N GLY A 232 4.94 2.00 14.14
CA GLY A 232 4.89 3.43 14.44
C GLY A 232 3.87 4.16 13.56
N GLY A 233 4.28 5.27 12.95
CA GLY A 233 3.45 6.07 12.04
C GLY A 233 3.61 5.73 10.55
N SER A 234 4.37 4.67 10.22
CA SER A 234 4.76 4.37 8.83
C SER A 234 3.62 3.78 7.98
N GLY A 235 2.53 3.34 8.61
CA GLY A 235 1.41 2.65 7.96
C GLY A 235 1.69 1.18 7.61
N TRP A 236 2.91 0.69 7.83
CA TRP A 236 3.24 -0.72 7.67
C TRP A 236 2.72 -1.54 8.85
N ILE A 237 2.19 -2.73 8.58
CA ILE A 237 1.69 -3.66 9.59
C ILE A 237 2.55 -4.91 9.57
N VAL A 238 2.94 -5.40 10.75
CA VAL A 238 3.61 -6.70 10.87
C VAL A 238 2.56 -7.79 10.85
N GLU A 239 2.55 -8.66 9.86
CA GLU A 239 1.65 -9.82 9.87
C GLU A 239 2.21 -10.94 10.73
N SER A 240 3.49 -11.26 10.53
CA SER A 240 4.20 -12.27 11.30
C SER A 240 5.70 -12.14 11.09
N TRP A 241 6.47 -12.75 11.99
CA TRP A 241 7.87 -13.01 11.75
C TRP A 241 8.31 -14.29 12.46
N THR A 242 9.34 -14.93 11.91
CA THR A 242 9.98 -16.09 12.51
C THR A 242 11.48 -15.89 12.51
N LYS A 243 12.13 -16.30 13.60
CA LYS A 243 13.58 -16.31 13.71
C LYS A 243 14.12 -17.67 13.27
N GLY A 244 15.19 -17.65 12.51
CA GLY A 244 15.94 -18.83 12.10
C GLY A 244 17.43 -18.60 12.19
N GLU A 245 18.19 -19.66 11.96
CA GLU A 245 19.64 -19.61 11.83
C GLU A 245 20.04 -20.23 10.50
N THR A 246 21.07 -19.66 9.87
CA THR A 246 21.60 -20.16 8.61
C THR A 246 23.11 -20.01 8.59
N GLU A 247 23.76 -20.87 7.81
CA GLU A 247 25.21 -20.86 7.61
C GLU A 247 25.51 -19.90 6.45
N VAL A 248 26.24 -18.82 6.73
CA VAL A 248 26.66 -17.84 5.72
C VAL A 248 28.16 -17.93 5.54
N GLN A 249 28.63 -17.88 4.29
CA GLN A 249 30.06 -17.79 4.00
C GLN A 249 30.57 -16.40 4.39
N HIS A 250 31.45 -16.35 5.40
CA HIS A 250 32.04 -15.12 5.88
C HIS A 250 33.52 -15.05 5.52
N LEU A 251 33.96 -13.90 5.00
CA LEU A 251 35.37 -13.66 4.68
C LEU A 251 36.15 -13.28 5.95
N ALA A 252 36.80 -14.27 6.58
CA ALA A 252 37.72 -14.05 7.66
C ALA A 252 39.04 -13.44 7.13
N ARG A 253 39.49 -12.35 7.76
CA ARG A 253 40.76 -11.68 7.44
C ARG A 253 41.73 -11.84 8.60
N THR A 254 42.74 -12.69 8.45
CA THR A 254 43.78 -12.88 9.46
C THR A 254 45.03 -12.09 9.07
N PRO A 255 45.61 -11.26 9.96
CA PRO A 255 46.85 -10.55 9.67
C PRO A 255 47.97 -11.55 9.35
N ARG A 256 48.83 -11.20 8.39
CA ARG A 256 50.03 -11.98 8.08
C ARG A 256 51.23 -11.47 8.88
N PHE A 257 52.03 -12.39 9.39
CA PHE A 257 53.27 -12.13 10.10
C PHE A 257 54.44 -12.85 9.43
N ASP A 258 55.64 -12.28 9.52
CA ASP A 258 56.89 -12.93 9.13
C ASP A 258 57.38 -13.91 10.21
N GLU A 259 58.49 -14.59 9.94
CA GLU A 259 59.10 -15.57 10.87
C GLU A 259 59.57 -14.95 12.20
N LEU A 260 59.71 -13.63 12.25
CA LEU A 260 60.11 -12.86 13.43
C LEU A 260 58.90 -12.26 14.18
N GLY A 261 57.68 -12.59 13.75
CA GLY A 261 56.44 -12.10 14.35
C GLY A 261 56.07 -10.66 14.00
N ARG A 262 56.69 -10.06 12.98
CA ARG A 262 56.38 -8.69 12.52
C ARG A 262 55.29 -8.72 11.46
N ARG A 263 54.46 -7.68 11.42
CA ARG A 263 53.33 -7.59 10.48
C ARG A 263 53.83 -7.40 9.05
N ILE A 264 53.39 -8.25 8.13
CA ILE A 264 53.75 -8.14 6.71
C ILE A 264 52.96 -6.97 6.11
N VAL A 265 53.64 -6.13 5.33
CA VAL A 265 53.04 -5.01 4.59
C VAL A 265 53.31 -5.23 3.09
N ILE A 266 52.28 -5.16 2.27
CA ILE A 266 52.35 -5.25 0.80
C ILE A 266 51.72 -3.97 0.25
N ASP A 267 52.44 -3.27 -0.63
CA ASP A 267 52.00 -2.01 -1.25
C ASP A 267 51.54 -0.94 -0.23
N GLY A 268 52.27 -0.82 0.88
CA GLY A 268 51.98 0.14 1.95
C GLY A 268 50.76 -0.20 2.81
N ARG A 269 50.13 -1.36 2.62
CA ARG A 269 48.99 -1.81 3.43
C ARG A 269 49.32 -3.11 4.18
N PRO A 270 48.84 -3.29 5.43
CA PRO A 270 49.03 -4.54 6.13
C PRO A 270 48.41 -5.71 5.36
N ALA A 271 49.22 -6.74 5.11
CA ALA A 271 48.79 -7.92 4.40
C ALA A 271 47.93 -8.80 5.32
N SER A 272 46.80 -9.27 4.79
CA SER A 272 45.93 -10.23 5.47
C SER A 272 45.73 -11.45 4.58
N ARG A 273 45.64 -12.63 5.19
CA ARG A 273 45.10 -13.82 4.54
C ARG A 273 43.58 -13.73 4.61
N VAL A 274 42.92 -13.87 3.47
CA VAL A 274 41.46 -13.93 3.39
C VAL A 274 41.07 -15.39 3.23
N ARG A 275 40.13 -15.86 4.05
CA ARG A 275 39.57 -17.22 3.96
C ARG A 275 38.06 -17.14 4.09
N GLU A 276 37.36 -17.92 3.28
CA GLU A 276 35.93 -18.17 3.46
C GLU A 276 35.77 -19.19 4.60
N GLU A 277 35.07 -18.78 5.64
CA GLU A 277 34.74 -19.62 6.77
C GLU A 277 33.22 -19.57 6.99
N PRO A 278 32.56 -20.72 7.12
CA PRO A 278 31.14 -20.73 7.42
C PRO A 278 30.88 -20.15 8.81
N ARG A 279 29.89 -19.28 8.90
CA ARG A 279 29.46 -18.68 10.15
C ARG A 279 27.94 -18.77 10.27
N MET A 280 27.50 -19.32 11.40
CA MET A 280 26.08 -19.27 11.76
C MET A 280 25.65 -17.82 11.98
N ARG A 281 24.62 -17.40 11.27
CA ARG A 281 23.96 -16.10 11.44
C ARG A 281 22.49 -16.30 11.70
N ALA A 282 21.97 -15.55 12.65
CA ALA A 282 20.53 -15.46 12.86
C ALA A 282 19.91 -14.55 11.80
N PHE A 283 18.73 -14.93 11.34
CA PHE A 283 17.92 -14.12 10.43
C PHE A 283 16.46 -14.16 10.89
N VAL A 284 15.68 -13.20 10.41
CA VAL A 284 14.23 -13.19 10.55
C VAL A 284 13.60 -13.26 9.19
N THR A 285 12.62 -14.15 9.03
CA THR A 285 11.66 -14.08 7.94
C THR A 285 10.51 -13.21 8.40
N LEU A 286 10.30 -12.11 7.72
CA LEU A 286 9.32 -11.09 8.06
C LEU A 286 8.23 -11.08 6.99
N SER A 287 6.97 -11.06 7.42
CA SER A 287 5.81 -10.81 6.58
C SER A 287 5.18 -9.49 7.03
N LEU A 288 5.13 -8.52 6.13
CA LEU A 288 4.57 -7.20 6.36
C LEU A 288 3.45 -6.92 5.37
N LEU A 289 2.51 -6.08 5.78
CA LEU A 289 1.58 -5.41 4.90
C LEU A 289 2.03 -3.96 4.74
N ASP A 290 2.18 -3.49 3.50
CA ASP A 290 2.48 -2.08 3.25
C ASP A 290 1.25 -1.17 3.48
N PRO A 291 1.41 0.17 3.51
CA PRO A 291 0.30 1.09 3.74
C PRO A 291 -0.83 1.02 2.70
N CYS A 292 -0.62 0.34 1.58
CA CYS A 292 -1.60 0.12 0.51
C CYS A 292 -2.19 -1.28 0.53
N GLY A 293 -1.88 -2.09 1.53
CA GLY A 293 -2.42 -3.45 1.65
C GLY A 293 -1.68 -4.50 0.82
N TYR A 294 -0.48 -4.21 0.30
CA TYR A 294 0.29 -5.20 -0.45
C TYR A 294 1.27 -5.94 0.45
N PRO A 295 1.28 -7.29 0.40
CA PRO A 295 2.17 -8.08 1.23
C PRO A 295 3.62 -7.95 0.76
N LEU A 296 4.53 -7.93 1.73
CA LEU A 296 5.97 -7.96 1.56
C LEU A 296 6.55 -9.06 2.43
N ARG A 297 7.33 -9.95 1.82
CA ARG A 297 8.08 -10.97 2.55
C ARG A 297 9.57 -10.75 2.36
N GLU A 298 10.29 -10.59 3.48
CA GLU A 298 11.72 -10.34 3.48
C GLU A 298 12.46 -11.28 4.43
N ASN A 299 13.72 -11.59 4.11
CA ASN A 299 14.64 -12.27 5.01
C ASN A 299 15.72 -11.29 5.42
N LEU A 300 15.76 -10.94 6.70
CA LEU A 300 16.66 -9.92 7.24
C LEU A 300 17.63 -10.58 8.20
N PHE A 301 18.93 -10.40 8.00
CA PHE A 301 19.92 -10.83 8.99
C PHE A 301 19.84 -9.96 10.24
N LEU A 302 19.94 -10.59 11.41
CA LEU A 302 19.98 -9.87 12.68
C LEU A 302 21.40 -9.35 12.95
N GLY A 303 21.53 -8.04 13.14
CA GLY A 303 22.78 -7.37 13.54
C GLY A 303 23.66 -6.86 12.39
N GLU A 304 24.61 -5.99 12.74
CA GLU A 304 25.53 -5.34 11.79
C GLU A 304 26.46 -6.37 11.12
N GLU A 305 26.53 -6.33 9.79
CA GLU A 305 27.70 -6.80 9.08
C GLU A 305 28.52 -5.59 8.66
N ALA A 306 29.47 -5.22 9.51
CA ALA A 306 30.70 -4.57 9.07
C ALA A 306 31.85 -4.95 10.01
N PRO A 307 32.65 -5.99 9.70
CA PRO A 307 34.06 -5.88 10.02
C PRO A 307 34.64 -4.80 9.11
N ARG A 308 34.86 -3.60 9.66
CA ARG A 308 35.71 -2.59 9.04
C ARG A 308 37.14 -3.10 8.88
#